data_AF-A0A7S0QJ80-F1
#
_entry.id   AF-A0A7S0QJ80-F1
#
_cell.length_a   1.000
_cell.length_b   1.000
_cell.length_c   1.000
_cell.angle_alpha   90.00
_cell.angle_beta   90.00
_cell.angle_gamma   90.00
#
_symmetry.space_group_name_H-M   'P 1'
#
loop_
_entity.id
_entity.type
_entity.pdbx_description
1 polymer ?
#
loop_
_entity_poly.entity_id
_entity_poly.type
_entity_poly.pdbx_seq_one_letter_code
_entity_poly.pdbx_strand_id
1 'polypeptide(L)'
;PGLTGLTSLDASSNVIGADGASALAAALPGLTGLTSLDASSNAFDAEGASAVADALQALTALQSLNVSSNELGVEGTAAITDAIISLTALQSLDFSSNSIGPDGATAIAAPLALLTALQTLQLRDNGLEAE
;
A
#
# COMPACT_ATOMS: atom_id res chain seq x y z
N PRO A 1 23.46 7.55 -1.64
CA PRO A 1 23.12 8.16 -0.34
C PRO A 1 21.60 8.33 -0.23
N GLY A 2 20.94 7.50 0.59
CA GLY A 2 19.48 7.55 0.78
C GLY A 2 19.05 8.82 1.53
N LEU A 3 17.80 9.25 1.32
CA LEU A 3 17.20 10.36 2.06
C LEU A 3 16.75 9.88 3.44
N THR A 4 17.69 9.47 4.29
CA THR A 4 17.40 8.83 5.58
C THR A 4 16.74 9.75 6.61
N GLY A 5 16.74 11.07 6.37
CA GLY A 5 16.01 12.05 7.17
C GLY A 5 14.57 12.31 6.69
N LEU A 6 14.16 11.76 5.55
CA LEU A 6 12.79 11.90 5.06
C LEU A 6 11.87 10.95 5.82
N THR A 7 10.91 11.51 6.55
CA THR A 7 9.97 10.75 7.40
C THR A 7 8.56 10.65 6.81
N SER A 8 8.22 11.53 5.87
CA SER A 8 6.93 11.56 5.19
C SER A 8 7.11 11.81 3.70
N LEU A 9 6.41 11.04 2.88
CA LEU A 9 6.36 11.19 1.43
C LEU A 9 4.88 11.21 1.03
N ASP A 10 4.47 12.32 0.43
CA ASP A 10 3.17 12.48 -0.20
C ASP A 10 3.38 12.52 -1.72
N ALA A 11 2.94 11.46 -2.39
CA ALA A 11 2.91 11.31 -3.83
C ALA A 11 1.46 11.23 -4.35
N SER A 12 0.47 11.62 -3.54
CA SER A 12 -0.94 11.46 -3.87
C SER A 12 -1.39 12.35 -5.05
N SER A 13 -2.43 11.94 -5.76
CA SER A 13 -3.12 12.75 -6.78
C SER A 13 -2.25 13.20 -7.96
N ASN A 14 -1.33 12.35 -8.42
CA ASN A 14 -0.40 12.66 -9.51
C ASN A 14 -0.68 11.91 -10.81
N VAL A 15 -1.68 11.01 -10.86
CA VAL A 15 -2.00 10.18 -12.05
C VAL A 15 -0.73 9.48 -12.57
N ILE A 16 0.02 8.90 -11.64
CA ILE A 16 1.35 8.33 -11.89
C ILE A 16 1.30 7.13 -12.84
N GLY A 17 0.22 6.33 -12.80
CA GLY A 17 0.08 5.10 -13.59
C GLY A 17 1.03 3.99 -13.16
N ALA A 18 0.99 2.84 -13.83
CA ALA A 18 1.86 1.70 -13.55
C ALA A 18 3.36 2.00 -13.76
N ASP A 19 3.71 2.71 -14.85
CA ASP A 19 5.10 3.09 -15.14
C ASP A 19 5.70 3.97 -14.04
N GLY A 20 4.92 4.95 -13.58
CA GLY A 20 5.37 5.81 -12.51
C GLY A 20 5.34 5.12 -11.14
N ALA A 21 4.45 4.14 -10.93
CA ALA A 21 4.48 3.28 -9.74
C ALA A 21 5.80 2.50 -9.68
N SER A 22 6.27 2.00 -10.82
CA SER A 22 7.58 1.35 -10.95
C SER A 22 8.74 2.32 -10.65
N ALA A 23 8.63 3.57 -11.11
CA ALA A 23 9.62 4.60 -10.79
C ALA A 23 9.63 4.96 -9.28
N LEU A 24 8.45 5.03 -8.65
CA LEU A 24 8.32 5.23 -7.20
C LEU A 24 8.94 4.04 -6.45
N ALA A 25 8.61 2.82 -6.85
CA ALA A 25 9.16 1.59 -6.28
C ALA A 25 10.69 1.55 -6.33
N ALA A 26 11.31 2.03 -7.41
CA ALA A 26 12.77 2.11 -7.51
C ALA A 26 13.40 3.08 -6.48
N ALA A 27 12.66 4.09 -6.02
CA ALA A 27 13.15 5.09 -5.07
C ALA A 27 12.94 4.68 -3.60
N LEU A 28 11.84 3.98 -3.28
CA LEU A 28 11.45 3.65 -1.90
C LEU A 28 12.53 2.94 -1.08
N PRO A 29 13.34 1.98 -1.59
CA PRO A 29 14.35 1.30 -0.79
C PRO A 29 15.43 2.23 -0.20
N GLY A 30 15.61 3.42 -0.78
CA GLY A 30 16.51 4.44 -0.26
C GLY A 30 15.92 5.32 0.85
N LEU A 31 14.64 5.15 1.19
CA LEU A 31 13.86 5.98 2.12
C LEU A 31 13.56 5.23 3.43
N THR A 32 14.53 4.51 3.99
CA THR A 32 14.31 3.64 5.16
C THR A 32 13.88 4.36 6.44
N GLY A 33 14.00 5.69 6.51
CA GLY A 33 13.50 6.52 7.60
C GLY A 33 12.01 6.91 7.48
N LEU A 34 11.34 6.48 6.41
CA LEU A 34 9.96 6.85 6.12
C LEU A 34 9.00 6.22 7.12
N THR A 35 8.17 7.06 7.73
CA THR A 35 7.11 6.68 8.68
C THR A 35 5.72 6.83 8.07
N SER A 36 5.57 7.67 7.03
CA SER A 36 4.32 7.87 6.33
C SER A 36 4.53 7.90 4.82
N LEU A 37 3.76 7.09 4.10
CA LEU A 37 3.68 7.08 2.64
C LEU A 37 2.23 7.28 2.21
N ASP A 38 1.98 8.36 1.48
CA ASP A 38 0.72 8.54 0.74
C ASP A 38 1.00 8.40 -0.76
N ALA A 39 0.42 7.38 -1.36
CA ALA A 39 0.46 7.11 -2.80
C ALA A 39 -0.97 6.95 -3.37
N SER A 40 -1.95 7.56 -2.72
CA SER A 40 -3.36 7.51 -3.14
C SER A 40 -3.63 8.26 -4.45
N SER A 41 -4.73 7.94 -5.13
CA SER A 41 -5.20 8.68 -6.31
C SER A 41 -4.18 8.73 -7.46
N ASN A 42 -3.57 7.60 -7.80
CA ASN A 42 -2.47 7.53 -8.75
C ASN A 42 -2.66 6.54 -9.92
N ALA A 43 -3.79 5.83 -9.99
CA ALA A 43 -4.08 4.86 -11.04
C ALA A 43 -2.99 3.76 -11.17
N PHE A 44 -2.50 3.24 -10.04
CA PHE A 44 -1.40 2.25 -10.03
C PHE A 44 -1.70 0.90 -10.69
N ASP A 45 -2.96 0.56 -10.96
CA ASP A 45 -3.41 -0.79 -11.36
C ASP A 45 -2.77 -1.95 -10.55
N ALA A 46 -2.98 -3.20 -10.96
CA ALA A 46 -2.42 -4.35 -10.25
C ALA A 46 -0.90 -4.52 -10.48
N GLU A 47 -0.39 -4.14 -11.65
CA GLU A 47 1.04 -4.26 -11.99
C GLU A 47 1.85 -3.21 -11.23
N GLY A 48 1.40 -1.96 -11.22
CA GLY A 48 2.05 -0.91 -10.44
C GLY A 48 1.95 -1.16 -8.93
N ALA A 49 0.84 -1.75 -8.46
CA ALA A 49 0.72 -2.21 -7.07
C ALA A 49 1.78 -3.24 -6.70
N SER A 50 2.00 -4.25 -7.56
CA SER A 50 3.02 -5.28 -7.35
C SER A 50 4.43 -4.68 -7.30
N ALA A 51 4.74 -3.72 -8.17
CA ALA A 51 6.02 -3.03 -8.16
C ALA A 51 6.25 -2.29 -6.84
N VAL A 52 5.23 -1.56 -6.36
CA VAL A 52 5.30 -0.85 -5.07
C VAL A 52 5.40 -1.84 -3.89
N ALA A 53 4.70 -2.97 -3.94
CA ALA A 53 4.73 -4.01 -2.92
C ALA A 53 6.14 -4.53 -2.65
N ASP A 54 6.91 -4.87 -3.69
CA ASP A 54 8.29 -5.35 -3.54
C ASP A 54 9.18 -4.33 -2.81
N ALA A 55 8.96 -3.04 -3.08
CA ALA A 55 9.74 -1.97 -2.49
C ALA A 55 9.32 -1.62 -1.05
N LEU A 56 8.06 -1.84 -0.67
CA LEU A 56 7.53 -1.57 0.67
C LEU A 56 8.25 -2.37 1.76
N GLN A 57 8.76 -3.56 1.45
CA GLN A 57 9.47 -4.43 2.40
C GLN A 57 10.74 -3.77 2.99
N ALA A 58 11.31 -2.78 2.30
CA ALA A 58 12.46 -2.03 2.79
C ALA A 58 12.10 -0.95 3.82
N LEU A 59 10.82 -0.57 3.94
CA LEU A 59 10.35 0.53 4.77
C LEU A 59 9.93 0.04 6.16
N THR A 60 10.85 -0.59 6.88
CA THR A 60 10.55 -1.23 8.19
C THR A 60 10.11 -0.24 9.29
N ALA A 61 10.34 1.06 9.10
CA ALA A 61 9.89 2.13 9.99
C ALA A 61 8.49 2.67 9.65
N LEU A 62 7.84 2.17 8.59
CA LEU A 62 6.56 2.69 8.11
C LEU A 62 5.45 2.46 9.14
N GLN A 63 4.74 3.54 9.47
CA GLN A 63 3.63 3.56 10.43
C GLN A 63 2.30 3.83 9.74
N SER A 64 2.31 4.54 8.61
CA SER A 64 1.12 4.86 7.83
C SER A 64 1.34 4.59 6.34
N LEU A 65 0.44 3.82 5.74
CA LEU A 65 0.39 3.58 4.31
C LEU A 65 -1.00 3.92 3.77
N ASN A 66 -1.05 4.85 2.82
CA ASN A 66 -2.27 5.18 2.08
C ASN A 66 -2.05 4.84 0.60
N VAL A 67 -2.81 3.88 0.09
CA VAL A 67 -2.86 3.49 -1.34
C VAL A 67 -4.30 3.53 -1.87
N SER A 68 -5.16 4.32 -1.22
CA SER A 68 -6.56 4.47 -1.61
C SER A 68 -6.75 5.09 -2.98
N SER A 69 -7.94 4.94 -3.55
CA SER A 69 -8.31 5.55 -4.84
C SER A 69 -7.34 5.18 -5.97
N ASN A 70 -6.95 3.91 -6.04
CA ASN A 70 -6.22 3.32 -7.15
C ASN A 70 -7.07 2.22 -7.79
N GLU A 71 -6.49 1.45 -8.71
CA GLU A 71 -7.17 0.36 -9.43
C GLU A 71 -6.52 -0.99 -9.11
N LEU A 72 -6.14 -1.18 -7.84
CA LEU A 72 -5.32 -2.33 -7.42
C LEU A 72 -6.00 -3.68 -7.71
N GLY A 73 -7.34 -3.73 -7.59
CA GLY A 73 -8.12 -4.96 -7.68
C GLY A 73 -7.74 -5.98 -6.61
N VAL A 74 -8.16 -7.22 -6.82
CA VAL A 74 -7.84 -8.35 -5.93
C VAL A 74 -6.34 -8.59 -5.88
N GLU A 75 -5.69 -8.69 -7.05
CA GLU A 75 -4.28 -9.08 -7.17
C GLU A 75 -3.33 -8.04 -6.59
N GLY A 76 -3.51 -6.76 -6.92
CA GLY A 76 -2.66 -5.69 -6.41
C GLY A 76 -2.82 -5.49 -4.90
N THR A 77 -4.05 -5.62 -4.39
CA THR A 77 -4.30 -5.51 -2.94
C THR A 77 -3.66 -6.67 -2.18
N ALA A 78 -3.74 -7.90 -2.72
CA ALA A 78 -3.07 -9.06 -2.14
C ALA A 78 -1.54 -8.88 -2.14
N ALA A 79 -0.96 -8.42 -3.25
CA ALA A 79 0.48 -8.16 -3.35
C ALA A 79 0.97 -7.14 -2.29
N ILE A 80 0.28 -6.00 -2.17
CA ILE A 80 0.62 -5.00 -1.14
C ILE A 80 0.47 -5.60 0.25
N THR A 81 -0.61 -6.35 0.50
CA THR A 81 -0.86 -6.97 1.81
C THR A 81 0.26 -7.93 2.19
N ASP A 82 0.70 -8.80 1.27
CA ASP A 82 1.79 -9.75 1.50
C ASP A 82 3.13 -9.06 1.77
N ALA A 83 3.39 -7.90 1.17
CA ALA A 83 4.59 -7.12 1.44
C ALA A 83 4.58 -6.48 2.84
N ILE A 84 3.42 -5.98 3.28
CA ILE A 84 3.33 -5.21 4.53
C ILE A 84 3.25 -6.08 5.80
N ILE A 85 3.00 -7.39 5.73
CA ILE A 85 2.91 -8.26 6.93
C ILE A 85 4.18 -8.24 7.79
N SER A 86 5.33 -7.92 7.20
CA SER A 86 6.61 -7.80 7.91
C SER A 86 6.81 -6.43 8.58
N LEU A 87 5.97 -5.45 8.26
CA LEU A 87 6.03 -4.07 8.77
C LEU A 87 5.34 -3.98 10.12
N THR A 88 6.00 -4.52 11.14
CA THR A 88 5.49 -4.57 12.53
C THR A 88 5.21 -3.20 13.18
N ALA A 89 5.69 -2.11 12.58
CA ALA A 89 5.42 -0.74 13.02
C ALA A 89 4.16 -0.12 12.39
N LEU A 90 3.52 -0.79 11.42
CA LEU A 90 2.38 -0.24 10.68
C LEU A 90 1.13 -0.12 11.58
N GLN A 91 0.62 1.10 11.69
CA GLN A 91 -0.51 1.47 12.56
C GLN A 91 -1.74 1.89 11.76
N SER A 92 -1.55 2.44 10.56
CA SER A 92 -2.62 2.89 9.68
C SER A 92 -2.44 2.35 8.27
N LEU A 93 -3.51 1.75 7.74
CA LEU A 93 -3.57 1.25 6.37
C LEU A 93 -4.89 1.69 5.72
N ASP A 94 -4.77 2.37 4.58
CA ASP A 94 -5.93 2.75 3.77
C ASP A 94 -5.87 2.12 2.38
N PHE A 95 -6.85 1.25 2.13
CA PHE A 95 -7.11 0.53 0.89
C PHE A 95 -8.43 0.97 0.25
N SER A 96 -9.06 2.05 0.70
CA SER A 96 -10.37 2.48 0.20
C SER A 96 -10.37 2.73 -1.31
N SER A 97 -11.49 2.47 -1.98
CA SER A 97 -11.66 2.73 -3.42
C SER A 97 -10.62 2.05 -4.32
N ASN A 98 -10.46 0.73 -4.19
CA ASN A 98 -9.50 -0.08 -4.95
C ASN A 98 -10.10 -1.31 -5.65
N SER A 99 -11.45 -1.41 -5.71
CA SER A 99 -12.15 -2.51 -6.38
C SER A 99 -11.74 -3.90 -5.86
N ILE A 100 -11.56 -4.05 -4.55
CA ILE A 100 -11.09 -5.29 -3.91
C ILE A 100 -12.09 -6.45 -4.07
N GLY A 101 -13.39 -6.19 -3.96
CA GLY A 101 -14.42 -7.22 -4.00
C GLY A 101 -14.43 -8.15 -2.76
N PRO A 102 -15.42 -9.06 -2.67
CA PRO A 102 -15.51 -10.02 -1.56
C PRO A 102 -14.35 -11.04 -1.57
N ASP A 103 -13.88 -11.45 -2.75
CA ASP A 103 -12.75 -12.38 -2.89
C ASP A 103 -11.44 -11.76 -2.41
N GLY A 104 -11.18 -10.50 -2.76
CA GLY A 104 -10.01 -9.78 -2.28
C GLY A 104 -10.05 -9.54 -0.78
N ALA A 105 -11.21 -9.20 -0.21
CA ALA A 105 -11.36 -9.09 1.24
C ALA A 105 -11.06 -10.41 1.96
N THR A 106 -11.51 -11.53 1.38
CA THR A 106 -11.20 -12.86 1.90
C THR A 106 -9.70 -13.15 1.84
N ALA A 107 -9.05 -12.79 0.72
CA ALA A 107 -7.62 -13.01 0.51
C ALA A 107 -6.74 -12.26 1.52
N ILE A 108 -7.11 -11.01 1.88
CA ILE A 108 -6.29 -10.18 2.77
C ILE A 108 -6.62 -10.37 4.27
N ALA A 109 -7.74 -11.01 4.61
CA ALA A 109 -8.21 -11.11 5.99
C ALA A 109 -7.20 -11.81 6.94
N ALA A 110 -6.66 -12.96 6.53
CA ALA A 110 -5.71 -13.71 7.35
C ALA A 110 -4.33 -13.03 7.45
N PRO A 111 -3.72 -12.54 6.34
CA PRO A 111 -2.49 -11.75 6.40
C PRO A 111 -2.59 -10.50 7.28
N LEU A 112 -3.70 -9.74 7.20
CA LEU A 112 -3.88 -8.53 8.00
C LEU A 112 -3.91 -8.81 9.51
N ALA A 113 -4.31 -10.01 9.94
CA ALA A 113 -4.28 -10.41 11.35
C ALA A 113 -2.85 -10.50 11.93
N LEU A 114 -1.82 -10.54 11.08
CA LEU A 114 -0.41 -10.52 11.49
C LEU A 114 0.09 -9.11 11.85
N LEU A 115 -0.61 -8.06 11.40
CA LEU A 115 -0.26 -6.67 11.68
C LEU A 115 -0.71 -6.27 13.09
N THR A 116 0.01 -6.78 14.10
CA THR A 116 -0.35 -6.61 15.51
C THR A 116 -0.34 -5.16 16.03
N ALA A 117 0.32 -4.24 15.33
CA ALA A 117 0.32 -2.82 15.65
C ALA A 117 -0.77 -2.01 14.94
N LEU A 118 -1.53 -2.63 14.02
CA LEU A 118 -2.53 -1.94 13.21
C LEU A 118 -3.70 -1.45 14.08
N GLN A 119 -3.96 -0.15 14.02
CA GLN A 119 -5.02 0.52 14.78
C GLN A 119 -6.15 1.00 13.87
N THR A 120 -5.81 1.35 12.63
CA THR A 120 -6.77 1.87 11.64
C THR A 120 -6.63 1.08 10.34
N LEU A 121 -7.74 0.49 9.91
CA LEU A 121 -7.88 -0.15 8.60
C LEU A 121 -9.08 0.48 7.89
N GLN A 122 -8.84 1.03 6.70
CA GLN A 122 -9.87 1.60 5.86
C GLN A 122 -10.03 0.77 4.57
N LEU A 123 -11.25 0.27 4.36
CA LEU A 123 -11.63 -0.56 3.21
C LEU A 123 -12.90 -0.04 2.53
N ARG A 124 -13.22 1.25 2.68
CA ARG A 124 -14.46 1.83 2.15
C ARG A 124 -14.48 1.74 0.63
N ASP A 125 -15.67 1.72 0.04
CA ASP A 125 -15.85 1.82 -1.41
C ASP A 125 -15.09 0.74 -2.22
N ASN A 126 -15.03 -0.48 -1.68
CA ASN A 126 -14.34 -1.62 -2.30
C ASN A 126 -15.25 -2.73 -2.82
N GLY A 127 -16.58 -2.55 -2.76
CA GLY A 127 -17.53 -3.58 -3.21
C GLY A 127 -17.41 -4.89 -2.43
N LEU A 128 -17.30 -4.82 -1.09
CA LEU A 128 -17.07 -6.00 -0.24
C LEU A 128 -18.32 -6.86 0.01
N GLU A 129 -19.47 -6.45 -0.51
CA GLU A 129 -20.71 -7.18 -0.37
C GLU A 129 -20.67 -8.43 -1.27
N ALA A 130 -21.09 -9.57 -0.74
CA ALA A 130 -21.36 -10.75 -1.54
C ALA A 130 -22.80 -10.65 -2.09
N GLU A 131 -22.98 -10.84 -3.39
CA GLU A 131 -24.31 -10.97 -4.03
C GLU A 131 -25.04 -12.25 -3.59
#